data_AF-A0A6J4YP19-F1
#
_entry.id   AF-A0A6J4YP19-F1
#
_cell.length_a   1.000
_cell.length_b   1.000
_cell.length_c   1.000
_cell.angle_alpha   90.00
_cell.angle_beta   90.00
_cell.angle_gamma   90.00
#
_symmetry.space_group_name_H-M   'P 1'
#
loop_
_entity.id
_entity.type
_entity.pdbx_description
1 polymer ?
#
loop_
_entity_poly.entity_id
_entity_poly.type
_entity_poly.pdbx_seq_one_letter_code
_entity_poly.pdbx_strand_id
1 'polypeptide(L)'
;MDSAIQNKNERINLRLKSSAKSLIERAASFEGQTVSHFILTSALDRAEKTVQMHETMTLNAKNSRKFFKALAAPVRFNRKLTAALEEHDQRVVSK
;
A
#
# COMPACT_ATOMS: atom_id res chain seq x y z
N MET A 1 -21.92 4.27 -5.99
CA MET A 1 -21.96 3.40 -7.19
C MET A 1 -21.50 4.28 -8.33
N ASP A 2 -20.19 4.48 -8.49
CA ASP A 2 -19.64 5.49 -9.42
C ASP A 2 -18.41 4.98 -10.19
N SER A 3 -18.32 3.66 -10.45
CA SER A 3 -17.20 3.09 -11.21
C SER A 3 -17.49 2.83 -12.69
N ALA A 4 -18.67 3.21 -13.20
CA ALA A 4 -19.14 2.73 -14.50
C ALA A 4 -18.60 3.50 -15.72
N ILE A 5 -17.99 4.68 -15.58
CA ILE A 5 -17.36 5.38 -16.72
C ILE A 5 -16.11 6.13 -16.26
N GLN A 6 -15.09 5.40 -15.82
CA GLN A 6 -13.73 5.96 -15.77
C GLN A 6 -13.17 5.95 -17.20
N ASN A 7 -13.16 7.11 -17.86
CA ASN A 7 -12.49 7.26 -19.15
C ASN A 7 -11.01 6.89 -18.99
N LYS A 8 -10.50 5.99 -19.85
CA LYS A 8 -9.08 5.57 -19.89
C LYS A 8 -8.19 6.68 -20.47
N ASN A 9 -8.21 7.87 -19.87
CA ASN A 9 -7.50 9.04 -20.39
C ASN A 9 -6.15 9.30 -19.69
N GLU A 10 -5.93 8.68 -18.52
CA GLU A 10 -4.66 8.73 -17.80
C GLU A 10 -3.57 7.91 -18.52
N ARG A 11 -2.35 8.45 -18.57
CA ARG A 11 -1.23 7.84 -19.30
C ARG A 11 0.04 7.80 -18.46
N ILE A 12 0.73 6.66 -18.49
CA ILE A 12 2.06 6.49 -17.90
C ILE A 12 3.08 6.44 -19.04
N ASN A 13 3.96 7.43 -19.12
CA ASN A 13 5.03 7.48 -20.12
C ASN A 13 6.32 6.90 -19.52
N LEU A 14 6.86 5.84 -20.13
CA LEU A 14 8.05 5.15 -19.66
C LEU A 14 9.18 5.22 -20.70
N ARG A 15 10.39 5.49 -20.23
CA ARG A 15 11.63 5.33 -21.01
C ARG A 15 12.30 4.02 -20.61
N LEU A 16 12.66 3.21 -21.59
CA LEU A 16 13.31 1.92 -21.38
C LEU A 16 14.38 1.66 -22.43
N LYS A 17 15.34 0.79 -22.09
CA LYS A 17 16.34 0.29 -23.04
C LYS A 17 15.66 -0.63 -24.06
N SER A 18 16.23 -0.71 -25.27
CA SER A 18 15.72 -1.60 -26.32
C SER A 18 15.66 -3.07 -25.88
N SER A 19 16.63 -3.53 -25.10
CA SER A 19 16.64 -4.90 -24.55
C SER A 19 15.45 -5.19 -23.64
N ALA A 20 15.06 -4.23 -22.80
CA ALA A 20 13.89 -4.36 -21.93
C ALA A 20 12.60 -4.39 -22.76
N LYS A 21 12.53 -3.59 -23.82
CA LYS A 21 11.37 -3.57 -24.73
C LYS A 21 11.17 -4.93 -25.40
N SER A 22 12.23 -5.50 -25.97
CA SER A 22 12.16 -6.81 -26.63
C SER A 22 11.77 -7.94 -25.68
N LEU A 23 12.24 -7.89 -24.42
CA LEU A 23 11.85 -8.88 -23.42
C LEU A 23 10.35 -8.78 -23.09
N ILE A 24 9.84 -7.58 -22.89
CA ILE A 24 8.42 -7.35 -22.59
C ILE A 24 7.55 -7.78 -23.77
N GLU A 25 7.93 -7.44 -25.01
CA GLU A 25 7.23 -7.87 -26.22
C GLU A 25 7.13 -9.39 -26.33
N ARG A 26 8.22 -10.10 -26.03
CA ARG A 26 8.27 -11.56 -26.03
C ARG A 26 7.42 -12.18 -24.91
N ALA A 27 7.41 -11.59 -23.72
CA ALA A 27 6.57 -12.06 -22.62
C ALA A 27 5.08 -11.85 -22.94
N ALA A 28 4.72 -10.68 -23.46
CA ALA A 28 3.35 -10.36 -23.86
C ALA A 28 2.87 -11.29 -24.98
N SER A 29 3.72 -11.64 -25.95
CA SER A 29 3.36 -12.58 -27.02
C SER A 29 3.12 -14.00 -26.53
N PHE A 30 3.86 -14.46 -25.51
CA PHE A 30 3.64 -15.77 -24.89
C PHE A 30 2.29 -15.86 -24.16
N GLU A 31 1.82 -14.76 -23.59
CA GLU A 31 0.52 -14.69 -22.93
C GLU A 31 -0.63 -14.28 -23.87
N GLY A 32 -0.34 -14.08 -25.16
CA GLY A 32 -1.36 -13.72 -26.15
C GLY A 32 -1.99 -12.33 -25.92
N GLN A 33 -1.29 -11.44 -25.22
CA GLN A 33 -1.76 -10.09 -24.89
C GLN A 33 -0.91 -8.99 -25.52
N THR A 34 -1.48 -7.79 -25.63
CA THR A 34 -0.73 -6.61 -26.11
C THR A 34 0.31 -6.19 -25.06
N VAL A 35 1.41 -5.58 -25.50
CA VAL A 35 2.45 -5.03 -24.61
C VAL A 35 1.86 -4.07 -23.57
N SER A 36 0.94 -3.20 -23.98
CA SER A 36 0.29 -2.25 -23.07
C SER A 36 -0.54 -2.97 -22.02
N HIS A 37 -1.27 -4.03 -22.39
CA HIS A 37 -2.04 -4.82 -21.44
C HIS A 37 -1.14 -5.57 -20.47
N PHE A 38 -0.10 -6.23 -20.97
CA PHE A 38 0.90 -6.94 -20.16
C PHE A 38 1.57 -6.03 -19.14
N ILE A 39 1.99 -4.83 -19.55
CA ILE A 39 2.61 -3.85 -18.64
C ILE A 39 1.60 -3.41 -17.58
N LEU A 40 0.37 -3.08 -17.98
CA LEU A 40 -0.65 -2.59 -17.06
C LEU A 40 -1.00 -3.64 -16.00
N THR A 41 -1.27 -4.88 -16.42
CA THR A 41 -1.64 -5.97 -15.49
C THR A 41 -0.49 -6.33 -14.56
N SER A 42 0.74 -6.42 -15.08
CA SER A 42 1.93 -6.67 -14.27
C SER A 42 2.18 -5.56 -13.24
N ALA A 43 2.01 -4.30 -13.65
CA ALA A 43 2.18 -3.15 -12.75
C ALA A 43 1.10 -3.12 -11.66
N LEU A 44 -0.17 -3.40 -12.01
CA LEU A 44 -1.27 -3.45 -11.06
C LEU A 44 -1.08 -4.57 -10.03
N ASP A 45 -0.77 -5.80 -10.46
CA ASP A 45 -0.54 -6.92 -9.54
C ASP A 45 0.59 -6.60 -8.55
N ARG A 46 1.67 -5.97 -9.03
CA ARG A 46 2.76 -5.56 -8.14
C ARG A 46 2.36 -4.42 -7.21
N ALA A 47 1.60 -3.44 -7.69
CA ALA A 47 1.12 -2.31 -6.91
C ALA A 47 0.20 -2.78 -5.78
N GLU A 48 -0.79 -3.64 -6.08
CA GLU A 48 -1.72 -4.21 -5.10
C GLU A 48 -0.98 -4.93 -3.98
N LYS A 49 -0.02 -5.81 -4.33
CA LYS A 49 0.82 -6.51 -3.34
C LYS A 49 1.61 -5.54 -2.48
N THR A 50 2.15 -4.48 -3.08
CA THR A 50 2.96 -3.48 -2.36
C THR A 50 2.11 -2.69 -1.38
N VAL A 51 0.94 -2.22 -1.81
CA VAL A 51 -0.01 -1.50 -0.95
C VAL A 51 -0.46 -2.40 0.20
N GLN A 52 -0.86 -3.64 -0.11
CA GLN A 52 -1.29 -4.60 0.90
C GLN A 52 -0.21 -4.88 1.95
N MET A 53 1.05 -5.04 1.54
CA MET A 53 2.17 -5.26 2.46
C MET A 53 2.42 -4.08 3.41
N HIS A 54 2.17 -2.85 2.94
CA HIS A 54 2.38 -1.66 3.76
C HIS A 54 1.19 -1.32 4.66
N GLU A 55 -0.03 -1.64 4.22
CA GLU A 55 -1.26 -1.34 4.97
C GLU A 55 -1.69 -2.47 5.92
N THR A 56 -1.27 -3.71 5.64
CA THR A 56 -1.69 -4.87 6.43
C THR A 56 -0.56 -5.36 7.33
N MET A 57 -0.81 -5.35 8.65
CA MET A 57 0.06 -6.01 9.62
C MET A 57 -0.43 -7.42 9.94
N THR A 58 0.19 -8.44 9.35
CA THR A 58 -0.12 -9.84 9.67
C THR A 58 0.57 -10.27 10.97
N LEU A 59 -0.23 -10.61 11.99
CA LEU A 59 0.28 -11.08 13.28
C LEU A 59 0.21 -12.61 13.38
N ASN A 60 1.29 -13.24 13.85
CA ASN A 60 1.25 -14.65 14.23
C ASN A 60 0.31 -14.88 15.43
N ALA A 61 -0.08 -16.14 15.68
CA ALA A 61 -1.06 -16.47 16.72
C ALA A 61 -0.69 -15.94 18.13
N LYS A 62 0.59 -15.92 18.48
CA LYS A 62 1.07 -15.39 19.77
C LYS A 62 0.89 -13.88 19.86
N ASN A 63 1.26 -13.16 18.79
CA ASN A 63 1.14 -11.71 18.73
C ASN A 63 -0.31 -11.26 18.61
N SER A 64 -1.14 -12.00 17.87
CA SER A 64 -2.59 -11.77 17.78
C SER A 64 -3.25 -11.87 19.15
N ARG A 65 -2.95 -12.92 19.94
CA ARG A 65 -3.46 -13.04 21.32
C ARG A 65 -3.02 -11.89 22.22
N LYS A 66 -1.76 -11.45 22.11
CA LYS A 66 -1.25 -10.30 22.87
C LYS A 66 -1.95 -9.01 22.47
N PHE A 67 -2.15 -8.79 21.18
CA PHE A 67 -2.83 -7.63 20.63
C PHE A 67 -4.29 -7.55 21.13
N PHE A 68 -5.06 -8.63 20.98
CA PHE A 68 -6.44 -8.67 21.49
C PHE A 68 -6.53 -8.50 23.01
N LYS A 69 -5.59 -9.09 23.78
CA LYS A 69 -5.53 -8.89 25.23
C LYS A 69 -5.24 -7.43 25.60
N ALA A 70 -4.39 -6.75 24.83
CA ALA A 70 -4.09 -5.33 25.04
C ALA A 70 -5.30 -4.44 24.70
N LEU A 71 -6.05 -4.75 23.63
CA LEU A 71 -7.27 -4.02 23.27
C LEU A 71 -8.39 -4.17 24.31
N ALA A 72 -8.51 -5.34 24.94
CA ALA A 72 -9.53 -5.59 25.96
C ALA A 72 -9.19 -5.00 27.34
N ALA A 73 -7.92 -4.67 27.61
CA ALA A 73 -7.49 -4.12 28.88
C ALA A 73 -7.65 -2.59 28.90
N PRO A 74 -8.01 -1.99 30.05
CA PRO A 74 -8.05 -0.53 30.18
C PRO A 74 -6.64 0.04 29.98
N VAL A 75 -6.52 1.06 29.12
CA VAL A 75 -5.24 1.69 28.82
C VAL A 75 -4.75 2.45 30.05
N ARG A 76 -3.54 2.12 30.52
CA ARG A 76 -2.85 2.88 31.56
C ARG A 76 -1.65 3.59 30.94
N PHE A 77 -1.72 4.92 30.88
CA PHE A 77 -0.60 5.72 30.39
C PHE A 77 0.55 5.70 31.39
N ASN A 78 1.78 5.60 30.87
CA ASN A 78 2.97 5.74 31.70
C ASN A 78 3.33 7.24 31.81
N ARG A 79 4.16 7.60 32.80
CA ARG A 79 4.55 8.99 33.05
C ARG A 79 5.13 9.70 31.82
N LYS A 80 5.86 8.98 30.97
CA LYS A 80 6.47 9.54 29.75
C LYS A 80 5.42 9.86 28.69
N LEU A 81 4.44 8.98 28.49
CA LEU A 81 3.36 9.17 27.53
C LEU A 81 2.41 10.29 27.97
N THR A 82 2.10 10.37 29.28
CA THR A 82 1.30 11.48 29.81
C THR A 82 2.00 12.83 29.58
N ALA A 83 3.29 12.95 29.91
CA ALA A 83 4.04 14.18 29.67
C ALA A 83 4.11 14.56 28.17
N ALA A 84 4.24 13.58 27.27
CA ALA A 84 4.25 13.82 25.83
C ALA A 84 2.89 14.31 25.30
N LEU A 85 1.77 13.82 25.86
CA LEU A 85 0.43 14.30 25.53
C LEU A 85 0.22 15.73 26.02
N GLU A 86 0.63 16.04 27.25
CA GLU A 86 0.56 17.40 27.81
C GLU A 86 1.38 18.42 26.98
N GLU A 87 2.58 18.03 26.54
CA GLU A 87 3.42 18.86 25.66
C GLU A 87 2.79 19.07 24.28
N HIS A 88 2.16 18.03 23.71
CA HIS A 88 1.44 18.14 22.44
C HIS A 88 0.28 19.13 22.53
N ASP A 89 -0.53 19.03 23.58
CA ASP A 89 -1.71 19.91 23.77
C ASP A 89 -1.30 21.38 23.90
N GLN A 90 -0.21 21.66 24.62
CA GLN A 90 0.34 23.02 24.72
C GLN A 90 0.83 23.59 23.37
N ARG A 91 1.34 22.73 22.47
CA ARG A 91 1.91 23.16 21.19
C ARG A 91 0.89 23.24 20.06
N VAL A 92 -0.13 22.40 20.07
CA VAL A 92 -1.06 22.24 18.93
C VAL A 92 -2.38 22.98 19.16
N VAL A 93 -2.86 23.11 20.40
CA VAL A 93 -4.11 23.82 20.71
C VAL A 93 -3.93 25.35 20.79
N SER A 94 -2.69 25.84 20.86
CA SER A 94 -2.39 27.29 20.93
C SER A 94 -2.28 27.98 19.55
N LYS A 95 -3.10 27.59 18.56
CA LYS A 95 -3.16 28.29 17.26
C LYS A 95 -4.58 28.61 16.84
#